data_AF-K1RHT6-F1
#
_entry.id   AF-K1RHT6-F1
#
_cell.length_a   1.000
_cell.length_b   1.000
_cell.length_c   1.000
_cell.angle_alpha   90.00
_cell.angle_beta   90.00
_cell.angle_gamma   90.00
#
_symmetry.space_group_name_H-M   'P 1'
#
loop_
_entity.id
_entity.type
_entity.pdbx_description
1 polymer ?
#
loop_
_entity_poly.entity_id
_entity_poly.type
_entity_poly.pdbx_seq_one_letter_code
_entity_poly.pdbx_strand_id
1 'polypeptide(L)'
;MAVVSHRHARHIMAFQGGPAPAPSQQAILTAAVAVPYYQVVPPQDIQPDRPIGYGAFGVVWSVTDPRDGKRVALKKMPNVFQNLVSCKRVYRELRMLCHFKNDNVLSSLDILQPPHIDFFQEVYVITPLMQSDLHKIIVSPQPLTSDHVKVFLYQILRGLKYLHSARVLHRDIKPGNLLVNSNCVLKICDFGLARIEEPDESIHMTQEVVTQYYRAPEILMGAKHYNSGVDIWSVGCIFAELLGRRILFQAQSPIQQLDLITDLLGTPNLEDMRTACEGAKTHILRTAHKPPSLAALYTLSSQASHEAVHLLCRMLVFDPDKRIKAADALAHPYLDEGRLRYHSCMCHCCHNTSAGRQYTSDFEPVCHQPFSYGFEDGLTSVHHCREKLHKFILEQQQKNKVPLCLNPNSMSFKNFASSQVAQPSELPPSPHVWE
;
A
#
# COMPACT_ATOMS: atom_id res chain seq x y z
N MET A 1 -43.41 -57.46 -64.68
CA MET A 1 -42.97 -56.16 -64.12
C MET A 1 -41.92 -56.46 -63.05
N ALA A 2 -40.64 -56.52 -63.46
CA ALA A 2 -39.55 -55.59 -63.07
C ALA A 2 -39.05 -55.81 -61.62
N VAL A 3 -37.96 -56.55 -61.37
CA VAL A 3 -36.50 -56.18 -61.42
C VAL A 3 -36.10 -55.29 -60.21
N VAL A 4 -35.48 -55.80 -59.12
CA VAL A 4 -34.04 -56.06 -58.81
C VAL A 4 -33.40 -55.00 -57.87
N SER A 5 -32.63 -55.50 -56.87
CA SER A 5 -31.34 -54.99 -56.29
C SER A 5 -31.25 -53.93 -55.17
N HIS A 6 -30.71 -54.41 -54.03
CA HIS A 6 -29.56 -54.00 -53.19
C HIS A 6 -29.23 -52.55 -52.70
N ARG A 7 -29.05 -52.50 -51.35
CA ARG A 7 -27.91 -52.02 -50.49
C ARG A 7 -27.63 -50.52 -50.22
N HIS A 8 -27.16 -50.31 -48.96
CA HIS A 8 -26.47 -49.16 -48.31
C HIS A 8 -27.37 -47.98 -47.88
N ALA A 9 -27.15 -47.22 -46.80
CA ALA A 9 -25.93 -46.87 -46.08
C ALA A 9 -26.21 -46.39 -44.62
N ARG A 10 -25.12 -46.22 -43.87
CA ARG A 10 -24.97 -45.67 -42.51
C ARG A 10 -25.58 -44.28 -42.37
N HIS A 11 -26.20 -43.99 -41.21
CA HIS A 11 -26.36 -42.61 -40.73
C HIS A 11 -25.51 -42.35 -39.49
N ILE A 12 -24.47 -41.55 -39.70
CA ILE A 12 -23.70 -40.82 -38.70
C ILE A 12 -24.59 -39.65 -38.25
N MET A 13 -24.91 -39.55 -36.95
CA MET A 13 -25.53 -38.35 -36.40
C MET A 13 -24.44 -37.27 -36.24
N ALA A 14 -24.56 -36.23 -37.06
CA ALA A 14 -23.79 -35.01 -36.93
C ALA A 14 -24.31 -34.20 -35.74
N PHE A 15 -23.49 -34.04 -34.69
CA PHE A 15 -23.67 -32.98 -33.71
C PHE A 15 -23.30 -31.65 -34.38
N GLN A 16 -24.31 -30.82 -34.67
CA GLN A 16 -24.10 -29.42 -35.02
C GLN A 16 -23.62 -28.67 -33.79
N GLY A 17 -22.32 -28.36 -33.75
CA GLY A 17 -21.76 -27.39 -32.82
C GLY A 17 -22.21 -25.99 -33.22
N GLY A 18 -23.15 -25.41 -32.46
CA GLY A 18 -23.44 -23.98 -32.53
C GLY A 18 -22.22 -23.17 -32.07
N PRO A 19 -22.03 -21.93 -32.57
CA PRO A 19 -20.91 -21.09 -32.17
C PRO A 19 -21.00 -20.79 -30.67
N ALA A 20 -19.89 -21.00 -29.95
CA ALA A 20 -19.73 -20.54 -28.58
C ALA A 20 -19.98 -19.02 -28.52
N PRO A 21 -20.65 -18.49 -27.48
CA PRO A 21 -20.83 -17.06 -27.33
C PRO A 21 -19.45 -16.39 -27.27
N ALA A 22 -19.24 -15.38 -28.13
CA ALA A 22 -18.01 -14.61 -28.15
C ALA A 22 -17.76 -14.00 -26.76
N PRO A 23 -16.54 -14.07 -26.21
CA PRO A 23 -16.23 -13.38 -24.96
C PRO A 23 -16.55 -11.90 -25.13
N SER A 24 -17.26 -11.33 -24.16
CA SER A 24 -17.63 -9.92 -24.12
C SER A 24 -16.40 -9.05 -24.43
N GLN A 25 -16.37 -8.41 -25.59
CA GLN A 25 -15.24 -7.60 -26.09
C GLN A 25 -14.92 -6.35 -25.24
N GLN A 26 -15.53 -6.22 -24.05
CA GLN A 26 -15.43 -5.07 -23.16
C GLN A 26 -14.50 -5.29 -21.96
N ALA A 27 -14.07 -6.52 -21.65
CA ALA A 27 -13.23 -6.79 -20.48
C ALA A 27 -11.76 -6.39 -20.71
N ILE A 28 -11.11 -5.80 -19.71
CA ILE A 28 -9.68 -5.44 -19.78
C ILE A 28 -8.77 -6.67 -19.73
N LEU A 29 -9.14 -7.68 -18.94
CA LEU A 29 -8.34 -8.89 -18.74
C LEU A 29 -8.82 -10.05 -19.63
N THR A 30 -7.87 -10.88 -20.08
CA THR A 30 -8.12 -12.14 -20.78
C THR A 30 -7.20 -13.24 -20.27
N ALA A 31 -7.64 -14.50 -20.30
CA ALA A 31 -6.78 -15.65 -20.07
C ALA A 31 -5.79 -15.82 -21.24
N ALA A 32 -4.52 -16.09 -20.95
CA ALA A 32 -3.44 -16.22 -21.95
C ALA A 32 -3.61 -17.43 -22.88
N VAL A 33 -4.35 -18.44 -22.43
CA VAL A 33 -4.72 -19.61 -23.24
C VAL A 33 -6.24 -19.71 -23.22
N ALA A 34 -6.87 -19.58 -24.39
CA ALA A 34 -8.27 -19.93 -24.56
C ALA A 34 -8.39 -21.46 -24.49
N VAL A 35 -8.39 -22.02 -23.28
CA VAL A 35 -8.66 -23.45 -23.08
C VAL A 35 -10.18 -23.67 -23.19
N PRO A 36 -10.68 -24.68 -23.92
CA PRO A 36 -12.12 -24.84 -24.22
C PRO A 36 -13.03 -25.12 -23.02
N TYR A 37 -12.51 -25.14 -21.80
CA TYR A 37 -13.17 -25.72 -20.61
C TYR A 37 -13.40 -24.75 -19.46
N TYR A 38 -13.27 -23.44 -19.68
CA TYR A 38 -13.87 -22.52 -18.72
C TYR A 38 -15.38 -22.50 -18.94
N GLN A 39 -16.13 -22.95 -17.93
CA GLN A 39 -17.54 -22.60 -17.81
C GLN A 39 -17.59 -21.07 -17.87
N VAL A 40 -18.12 -20.53 -18.97
CA VAL A 40 -18.54 -19.14 -19.05
C VAL A 40 -19.49 -18.96 -17.88
N VAL A 41 -19.03 -18.28 -16.83
CA VAL A 41 -19.87 -17.92 -15.70
C VAL A 41 -21.04 -17.15 -16.32
N PRO A 42 -22.31 -17.53 -16.02
CA PRO A 42 -23.46 -16.84 -16.57
C PRO A 42 -23.31 -15.33 -16.33
N PRO A 43 -23.86 -14.47 -17.21
CA PRO A 43 -23.82 -13.03 -17.00
C PRO A 43 -24.60 -12.68 -15.71
N GLN A 44 -23.91 -12.72 -14.58
CA GLN A 44 -24.25 -11.92 -13.42
C GLN A 44 -23.99 -10.46 -13.80
N ASP A 45 -24.74 -9.50 -13.25
CA ASP A 45 -24.56 -8.07 -13.53
C ASP A 45 -23.08 -7.66 -13.46
N ILE A 46 -22.41 -7.66 -14.62
CA ILE A 46 -20.97 -7.39 -14.70
C ILE A 46 -20.85 -5.88 -14.56
N GLN A 47 -20.48 -5.41 -13.37
CA GLN A 47 -20.13 -4.01 -13.19
C GLN A 47 -19.03 -3.62 -14.19
N PRO A 48 -19.17 -2.48 -14.88
CA PRO A 48 -18.19 -2.07 -15.87
C PRO A 48 -16.81 -1.86 -15.24
N ASP A 49 -15.77 -2.17 -16.00
CA ASP A 49 -14.40 -1.83 -15.64
C ASP A 49 -14.27 -0.31 -15.54
N ARG A 50 -13.69 0.18 -14.43
CA ARG A 50 -13.67 1.62 -14.13
C ARG A 50 -12.42 2.04 -13.37
N PRO A 51 -11.92 3.27 -13.56
CA PRO A 51 -10.86 3.82 -12.73
C PRO A 51 -11.32 3.97 -11.27
N ILE A 52 -10.42 3.69 -10.33
CA ILE A 52 -10.66 3.86 -8.89
C ILE A 52 -9.61 4.73 -8.20
N GLY A 53 -8.46 4.96 -8.84
CA GLY A 53 -7.42 5.83 -8.29
C GLY A 53 -6.42 6.27 -9.34
N TYR A 54 -6.05 7.55 -9.25
CA TYR A 54 -4.92 8.17 -9.93
C TYR A 54 -3.96 8.65 -8.83
N GLY A 55 -2.70 8.24 -8.88
CA GLY A 55 -1.70 8.66 -7.89
C GLY A 55 -0.30 8.55 -8.46
N ALA A 56 0.70 9.02 -7.70
CA ALA A 56 2.10 9.11 -8.14
C ALA A 56 2.72 7.79 -8.68
N PHE A 57 2.11 6.64 -8.38
CA PHE A 57 2.60 5.31 -8.76
C PHE A 57 1.78 4.61 -9.83
N GLY A 58 0.86 5.33 -10.49
CA GLY A 58 0.13 4.84 -11.65
C GLY A 58 -1.38 4.95 -11.56
N VAL A 59 -2.02 4.28 -12.51
CA VAL A 59 -3.47 4.24 -12.67
C VAL A 59 -3.98 2.90 -12.15
N VAL A 60 -5.00 2.93 -11.31
CA VAL A 60 -5.64 1.73 -10.74
C VAL A 60 -7.07 1.63 -11.23
N TRP A 61 -7.42 0.50 -11.82
CA TRP A 61 -8.77 0.19 -12.30
C TRP A 61 -9.38 -0.97 -11.51
N SER A 62 -10.68 -0.87 -11.23
CA SER A 62 -11.47 -2.01 -10.82
C SER A 62 -11.82 -2.81 -12.07
N VAL A 63 -11.42 -4.08 -12.11
CA VAL A 63 -11.61 -4.99 -13.24
C VAL A 63 -12.17 -6.34 -12.79
N THR A 64 -12.71 -7.11 -13.71
CA THR A 64 -13.19 -8.48 -13.46
C THR A 64 -12.12 -9.50 -13.86
N ASP A 65 -11.74 -10.39 -12.93
CA ASP A 65 -10.89 -11.54 -13.24
C ASP A 65 -11.71 -12.58 -14.03
N PRO A 66 -11.35 -12.89 -15.29
CA PRO A 66 -12.14 -13.79 -16.13
C PRO A 66 -12.10 -15.26 -15.66
N ARG A 67 -11.22 -15.60 -14.71
CA ARG A 67 -11.06 -16.98 -14.22
C ARG A 67 -12.13 -17.37 -13.21
N ASP A 68 -12.53 -16.44 -12.34
CA ASP A 68 -13.48 -16.68 -11.26
C ASP A 68 -14.59 -15.61 -11.13
N GLY A 69 -14.58 -14.60 -12.01
CA GLY A 69 -15.57 -13.53 -12.04
C GLY A 69 -15.42 -12.48 -10.93
N LYS A 70 -14.38 -12.54 -10.08
CA LYS A 70 -14.23 -11.61 -8.96
C LYS A 70 -13.74 -10.23 -9.41
N ARG A 71 -14.19 -9.20 -8.70
CA ARG A 71 -13.67 -7.84 -8.86
C ARG A 71 -12.33 -7.68 -8.14
N VAL A 72 -11.35 -7.20 -8.88
CA VAL A 72 -9.98 -6.98 -8.42
C VAL A 72 -9.51 -5.58 -8.81
N ALA A 73 -8.39 -5.13 -8.22
CA ALA A 73 -7.73 -3.91 -8.63
C ALA A 73 -6.55 -4.25 -9.57
N LEU A 74 -6.54 -3.66 -10.76
CA LEU A 74 -5.44 -3.71 -11.72
C LEU A 74 -4.65 -2.41 -11.62
N LYS A 75 -3.43 -2.51 -11.10
CA LYS A 75 -2.47 -1.40 -11.02
C LYS A 75 -1.52 -1.45 -12.20
N LYS A 76 -1.50 -0.38 -12.99
CA LYS A 76 -0.45 -0.11 -14.00
C LYS A 76 0.73 0.58 -13.33
N MET A 77 1.93 0.03 -13.49
CA MET A 77 3.20 0.65 -13.12
C MET A 77 3.90 1.14 -14.40
N PRO A 78 3.70 2.40 -14.80
CA PRO A 78 4.31 2.96 -16.00
C PRO A 78 5.79 3.29 -15.77
N ASN A 79 6.52 3.62 -16.85
CA ASN A 79 7.83 4.28 -16.78
C ASN A 79 8.90 3.52 -15.98
N VAL A 80 8.75 2.19 -15.88
CA VAL A 80 9.64 1.33 -15.10
C VAL A 80 11.08 1.47 -15.55
N PHE A 81 11.30 1.48 -16.87
CA PHE A 81 12.63 1.41 -17.49
C PHE A 81 13.20 2.76 -17.94
N GLN A 82 12.71 3.89 -17.42
CA GLN A 82 13.24 5.21 -17.77
C GLN A 82 14.63 5.46 -17.20
N ASN A 83 14.86 5.06 -15.95
CA ASN A 83 16.14 5.18 -15.26
C ASN A 83 16.27 4.09 -14.18
N LEU A 84 17.49 3.89 -13.69
CA LEU A 84 17.80 2.82 -12.73
C LEU A 84 17.07 3.00 -11.39
N VAL A 85 16.84 4.24 -10.94
CA VAL A 85 16.13 4.54 -9.69
C VAL A 85 14.67 4.08 -9.77
N SER A 86 13.98 4.43 -10.87
CA SER A 86 12.61 3.99 -11.16
C SER A 86 12.52 2.46 -11.21
N CYS A 87 13.45 1.82 -11.92
CA CYS A 87 13.54 0.36 -12.01
C CYS A 87 13.65 -0.29 -10.62
N LYS A 88 14.58 0.20 -9.78
CA LYS A 88 14.79 -0.32 -8.42
C LYS A 88 13.55 -0.12 -7.55
N ARG A 89 12.90 1.03 -7.64
CA ARG A 89 11.65 1.35 -6.90
C ARG A 89 10.54 0.36 -7.26
N VAL A 90 10.27 0.17 -8.54
CA VAL A 90 9.22 -0.75 -9.02
C VAL A 90 9.54 -2.19 -8.65
N TYR A 91 10.79 -2.62 -8.83
CA TYR A 91 11.15 -3.99 -8.49
C TYR A 91 11.04 -4.27 -6.99
N ARG A 92 11.46 -3.32 -6.14
CA ARG A 92 11.29 -3.40 -4.68
C ARG A 92 9.82 -3.52 -4.30
N GLU A 93 8.97 -2.63 -4.84
CA GLU A 93 7.54 -2.68 -4.57
C GLU A 93 6.94 -4.03 -4.97
N LEU A 94 7.27 -4.54 -6.16
CA LEU A 94 6.78 -5.82 -6.65
C LEU A 94 7.21 -7.01 -5.77
N ARG A 95 8.48 -7.01 -5.33
CA ARG A 95 9.03 -8.02 -4.43
C ARG A 95 8.32 -8.03 -3.08
N MET A 96 8.07 -6.84 -2.51
CA MET A 96 7.36 -6.71 -1.23
C MET A 96 5.89 -7.13 -1.33
N LEU A 97 5.18 -6.71 -2.38
CA LEU A 97 3.79 -7.13 -2.65
C LEU A 97 3.67 -8.67 -2.75
N CYS A 98 4.68 -9.34 -3.30
CA CYS A 98 4.69 -10.79 -3.41
C CYS A 98 5.06 -11.49 -2.09
N HIS A 99 5.99 -10.92 -1.33
CA HIS A 99 6.54 -11.51 -0.12
C HIS A 99 5.60 -11.40 1.09
N PHE A 100 5.03 -10.22 1.36
CA PHE A 100 4.24 -10.01 2.56
C PHE A 100 2.84 -10.63 2.46
N LYS A 101 2.42 -11.33 3.53
CA LYS A 101 1.11 -11.97 3.67
C LYS A 101 0.50 -11.59 5.02
N ASN A 102 -0.20 -10.46 5.05
CA ASN A 102 -0.87 -9.95 6.25
C ASN A 102 -2.17 -9.23 5.87
N ASP A 103 -3.20 -9.31 6.72
CA ASP A 103 -4.49 -8.68 6.46
C ASP A 103 -4.42 -7.15 6.36
N ASN A 104 -3.44 -6.51 6.99
CA ASN A 104 -3.26 -5.05 7.00
C ASN A 104 -2.07 -4.54 6.16
N VAL A 105 -1.46 -5.42 5.36
CA VAL A 105 -0.43 -5.07 4.37
C VAL A 105 -0.94 -5.50 3.00
N LEU A 106 -0.83 -4.63 1.99
CA LEU A 106 -1.27 -4.98 0.64
C LEU A 106 -0.36 -6.07 0.06
N SER A 107 -0.97 -7.13 -0.46
CA SER A 107 -0.28 -8.21 -1.15
C SER A 107 -0.80 -8.34 -2.57
N SER A 108 0.06 -8.71 -3.52
CA SER A 108 -0.38 -9.08 -4.87
C SER A 108 -1.20 -10.36 -4.82
N LEU A 109 -2.27 -10.40 -5.63
CA LEU A 109 -3.00 -11.61 -5.98
C LEU A 109 -2.35 -12.30 -7.19
N ASP A 110 -1.89 -11.49 -8.15
CA ASP A 110 -1.28 -11.95 -9.40
C ASP A 110 -0.47 -10.84 -10.07
N ILE A 111 0.37 -11.20 -11.04
CA ILE A 111 1.08 -10.28 -11.93
C ILE A 111 0.81 -10.73 -13.36
N LEU A 112 0.40 -9.80 -14.22
CA LEU A 112 0.05 -10.12 -15.60
C LEU A 112 1.29 -10.58 -16.36
N GLN A 113 1.06 -11.43 -17.36
CA GLN A 113 2.13 -11.95 -18.19
C GLN A 113 2.79 -10.80 -18.94
N PRO A 114 4.12 -10.62 -18.78
CA PRO A 114 4.83 -9.60 -19.51
C PRO A 114 4.89 -10.03 -20.99
N PRO A 115 4.91 -9.08 -21.93
CA PRO A 115 5.19 -9.40 -23.33
C PRO A 115 6.62 -9.95 -23.49
N HIS A 116 7.01 -10.23 -24.74
CA HIS A 116 8.41 -10.50 -25.05
C HIS A 116 9.31 -9.37 -24.50
N ILE A 117 10.51 -9.71 -24.06
CA ILE A 117 11.39 -8.80 -23.31
C ILE A 117 11.68 -7.50 -24.08
N ASP A 118 11.76 -7.55 -25.41
CA ASP A 118 11.97 -6.38 -26.27
C ASP A 118 10.81 -5.37 -26.22
N PHE A 119 9.61 -5.82 -25.90
CA PHE A 119 8.40 -5.00 -25.78
C PHE A 119 7.98 -4.76 -24.33
N PHE A 120 8.77 -5.22 -23.35
CA PHE A 120 8.45 -5.10 -21.94
C PHE A 120 8.76 -3.69 -21.44
N GLN A 121 7.72 -2.86 -21.34
CA GLN A 121 7.83 -1.44 -20.95
C GLN A 121 7.16 -1.11 -19.61
N GLU A 122 6.15 -1.89 -19.22
CA GLU A 122 5.27 -1.59 -18.09
C GLU A 122 4.94 -2.87 -17.33
N VAL A 123 4.68 -2.75 -16.03
CA VAL A 123 4.25 -3.86 -15.18
C VAL A 123 2.80 -3.67 -14.76
N TYR A 124 2.05 -4.76 -14.73
CA TYR A 124 0.66 -4.77 -14.33
C TYR A 124 0.45 -5.76 -13.19
N VAL A 125 -0.06 -5.28 -12.06
CA VAL A 125 -0.22 -6.07 -10.83
C VAL A 125 -1.69 -6.13 -10.45
N ILE A 126 -2.18 -7.33 -10.10
CA ILE A 126 -3.51 -7.53 -9.53
C ILE A 126 -3.40 -7.54 -8.01
N THR A 127 -4.25 -6.77 -7.34
CA THR A 127 -4.38 -6.72 -5.89
C THR A 127 -5.85 -6.85 -5.46
N PRO A 128 -6.13 -7.10 -4.17
CA PRO A 128 -7.49 -6.99 -3.65
C PRO A 128 -8.07 -5.61 -3.93
N LEU A 129 -9.35 -5.57 -4.30
CA LEU A 129 -10.03 -4.30 -4.56
C LEU A 129 -10.25 -3.54 -3.24
N MET A 130 -9.68 -2.33 -3.17
CA MET A 130 -9.90 -1.37 -2.10
C MET A 130 -10.59 -0.15 -2.70
N GLN A 131 -11.77 0.22 -2.20
CA GLN A 131 -12.62 1.24 -2.81
C GLN A 131 -12.12 2.67 -2.60
N SER A 132 -11.37 2.91 -1.52
CA SER A 132 -10.90 4.24 -1.15
C SER A 132 -9.51 4.17 -0.50
N ASP A 133 -9.00 5.33 -0.15
CA ASP A 133 -7.86 5.56 0.74
C ASP A 133 -8.33 6.35 1.97
N LEU A 134 -7.54 6.33 3.04
CA LEU A 134 -7.88 6.98 4.30
C LEU A 134 -7.93 8.51 4.17
N HIS A 135 -7.16 9.09 3.24
CA HIS A 135 -7.21 10.53 2.95
C HIS A 135 -8.63 10.96 2.54
N LYS A 136 -9.20 10.28 1.54
CA LYS A 136 -10.57 10.52 1.08
C LYS A 136 -11.59 10.32 2.19
N ILE A 137 -11.41 9.32 3.06
CA ILE A 137 -12.31 9.11 4.21
C ILE A 137 -12.26 10.33 5.15
N ILE A 138 -11.06 10.78 5.52
CA ILE A 138 -10.85 11.91 6.43
C ILE A 138 -11.48 13.20 5.89
N VAL A 139 -11.29 13.53 4.61
CA VAL A 139 -11.80 14.79 4.03
C VAL A 139 -13.26 14.72 3.57
N SER A 140 -13.85 13.53 3.48
CA SER A 140 -15.25 13.37 3.09
C SER A 140 -16.23 13.90 4.15
N PRO A 141 -17.49 14.19 3.78
CA PRO A 141 -18.54 14.52 4.77
C PRO A 141 -19.01 13.30 5.58
N GLN A 142 -18.52 12.08 5.29
CA GLN A 142 -18.97 10.87 6.01
C GLN A 142 -18.58 10.95 7.49
N PRO A 143 -19.48 10.59 8.43
CA PRO A 143 -19.16 10.60 9.85
C PRO A 143 -18.00 9.65 10.21
N LEU A 144 -17.01 10.19 10.92
CA LEU A 144 -15.89 9.42 11.46
C LEU A 144 -16.06 9.34 12.99
N THR A 145 -16.55 8.20 13.46
CA THR A 145 -16.83 7.95 14.89
C THR A 145 -15.56 7.50 15.62
N SER A 146 -15.58 7.54 16.95
CA SER A 146 -14.46 7.06 17.77
C SER A 146 -14.12 5.59 17.46
N ASP A 147 -15.14 4.76 17.21
CA ASP A 147 -14.95 3.36 16.80
C ASP A 147 -14.17 3.25 15.49
N HIS A 148 -14.48 4.09 14.49
CA HIS A 148 -13.73 4.11 13.23
C HIS A 148 -12.26 4.48 13.47
N VAL A 149 -12.01 5.52 14.29
CA VAL A 149 -10.64 5.95 14.61
C VAL A 149 -9.84 4.82 15.27
N LYS A 150 -10.41 4.17 16.30
CA LYS A 150 -9.76 3.05 17.01
C LYS A 150 -9.46 1.88 16.08
N VAL A 151 -10.41 1.49 15.22
CA VAL A 151 -10.25 0.37 14.29
C VAL A 151 -9.23 0.68 13.19
N PHE A 152 -9.21 1.91 12.64
CA PHE A 152 -8.19 2.28 11.67
C PHE A 152 -6.80 2.33 12.30
N LEU A 153 -6.66 2.98 13.47
CA LEU A 153 -5.37 3.06 14.16
C LEU A 153 -4.83 1.67 14.53
N TYR A 154 -5.69 0.79 15.04
CA TYR A 154 -5.35 -0.60 15.34
C TYR A 154 -4.80 -1.33 14.10
N GLN A 155 -5.50 -1.24 12.98
CA GLN A 155 -5.09 -1.91 11.73
C GLN A 155 -3.77 -1.35 11.17
N ILE A 156 -3.54 -0.04 11.26
CA ILE A 156 -2.28 0.58 10.83
C ILE A 156 -1.11 0.06 11.67
N LEU A 157 -1.24 0.10 13.01
CA LEU A 157 -0.19 -0.38 13.91
C LEU A 157 0.04 -1.89 13.79
N ARG A 158 -1.02 -2.68 13.57
CA ARG A 158 -0.92 -4.13 13.32
C ARG A 158 -0.14 -4.43 12.05
N GLY A 159 -0.38 -3.67 10.97
CA GLY A 159 0.39 -3.78 9.73
C GLY A 159 1.86 -3.37 9.91
N LEU A 160 2.12 -2.28 10.65
CA LEU A 160 3.48 -1.82 10.93
C LEU A 160 4.26 -2.79 11.83
N LYS A 161 3.65 -3.36 12.87
CA LYS A 161 4.30 -4.41 13.70
C LYS A 161 4.79 -5.56 12.81
N TYR A 162 3.97 -6.00 11.87
CA TYR A 162 4.33 -7.05 10.92
C TYR A 162 5.52 -6.63 10.02
N LEU A 163 5.49 -5.42 9.44
CA LEU A 163 6.59 -4.91 8.59
C LEU A 163 7.89 -4.69 9.38
N HIS A 164 7.81 -4.07 10.55
CA HIS A 164 8.96 -3.78 11.43
C HIS A 164 9.61 -5.07 11.93
N SER A 165 8.83 -6.12 12.20
CA SER A 165 9.39 -7.45 12.52
C SER A 165 10.14 -8.10 11.34
N ALA A 166 9.81 -7.72 10.10
CA ALA A 166 10.57 -8.09 8.90
C ALA A 166 11.77 -7.16 8.64
N ARG A 167 12.05 -6.23 9.56
CA ARG A 167 13.05 -5.15 9.45
C ARG A 167 12.78 -4.16 8.32
N VAL A 168 11.51 -3.99 7.92
CA VAL A 168 11.14 -3.06 6.86
C VAL A 168 10.56 -1.77 7.41
N LEU A 169 11.21 -0.65 7.09
CA LEU A 169 10.75 0.71 7.34
C LEU A 169 9.97 1.19 6.12
N HIS A 170 8.74 1.68 6.30
CA HIS A 170 7.92 2.11 5.17
C HIS A 170 8.32 3.50 4.66
N ARG A 171 8.63 4.44 5.56
CA ARG A 171 9.15 5.81 5.33
C ARG A 171 8.21 6.78 4.60
N ASP A 172 7.10 6.32 4.03
CA ASP A 172 6.06 7.16 3.41
C ASP A 172 4.64 6.79 3.89
N ILE A 173 4.49 6.59 5.20
CA ILE A 173 3.18 6.37 5.82
C ILE A 173 2.41 7.69 5.82
N LYS A 174 1.27 7.69 5.14
CA LYS A 174 0.34 8.83 5.02
C LYS A 174 -1.06 8.33 4.67
N PRO A 175 -2.14 9.11 4.89
CA PRO A 175 -3.50 8.66 4.64
C PRO A 175 -3.75 8.16 3.20
N GLY A 176 -3.08 8.74 2.20
CA GLY A 176 -3.17 8.30 0.80
C GLY A 176 -2.56 6.92 0.51
N ASN A 177 -1.63 6.45 1.36
CA ASN A 177 -0.98 5.13 1.26
C ASN A 177 -1.65 4.07 2.17
N LEU A 178 -2.81 4.40 2.75
CA LEU A 178 -3.61 3.51 3.59
C LEU A 178 -4.94 3.25 2.89
N LEU A 179 -5.00 2.14 2.16
CA LEU A 179 -6.20 1.77 1.39
C LEU A 179 -7.30 1.24 2.30
N VAL A 180 -8.54 1.60 2.03
CA VAL A 180 -9.72 1.24 2.82
C VAL A 180 -10.81 0.67 1.92
N ASN A 181 -11.44 -0.41 2.37
CA ASN A 181 -12.60 -1.00 1.69
C ASN A 181 -13.92 -0.67 2.40
N SER A 182 -15.05 -1.04 1.78
CA SER A 182 -16.40 -0.78 2.33
C SER A 182 -16.66 -1.44 3.68
N ASN A 183 -15.89 -2.47 4.04
CA ASN A 183 -15.97 -3.16 5.32
C ASN A 183 -15.00 -2.56 6.36
N CYS A 184 -14.45 -1.37 6.10
CA CYS A 184 -13.43 -0.70 6.93
C CYS A 184 -12.13 -1.50 7.13
N VAL A 185 -11.86 -2.52 6.30
CA VAL A 185 -10.56 -3.19 6.28
C VAL A 185 -9.55 -2.24 5.66
N LEU A 186 -8.43 -2.07 6.35
CA LEU A 186 -7.34 -1.19 5.96
C LEU A 186 -6.11 -2.00 5.55
N LYS A 187 -5.45 -1.61 4.46
CA LYS A 187 -4.19 -2.17 3.99
C LYS A 187 -3.16 -1.08 3.68
N ILE A 188 -1.96 -1.21 4.24
CA ILE A 188 -0.79 -0.37 3.91
C ILE A 188 -0.30 -0.72 2.51
N CYS A 189 -0.02 0.28 1.68
CA CYS A 189 0.50 0.10 0.31
C CYS A 189 1.61 1.11 -0.04
N ASP A 190 2.18 0.97 -1.25
CA ASP A 190 3.26 1.81 -1.79
C ASP A 190 4.60 1.67 -1.03
N PHE A 191 5.25 0.53 -1.27
CA PHE A 191 6.56 0.21 -0.72
C PHE A 191 7.72 0.75 -1.55
N GLY A 192 7.48 1.66 -2.50
CA GLY A 192 8.53 2.15 -3.39
C GLY A 192 9.67 2.83 -2.64
N LEU A 193 9.37 3.43 -1.48
CA LEU A 193 10.33 4.09 -0.60
C LEU A 193 10.69 3.24 0.61
N ALA A 194 10.24 2.00 0.70
CA ALA A 194 10.58 1.16 1.84
C ALA A 194 12.08 0.84 1.87
N ARG A 195 12.66 0.68 3.06
CA ARG A 195 14.06 0.23 3.26
C ARG A 195 14.13 -0.87 4.30
N ILE A 196 15.15 -1.72 4.20
CA ILE A 196 15.57 -2.50 5.37
C ILE A 196 16.17 -1.53 6.38
N GLU A 197 15.83 -1.72 7.64
CA GLU A 197 16.51 -1.11 8.77
C GLU A 197 17.96 -1.61 8.84
N GLU A 198 18.91 -0.70 8.69
CA GLU A 198 20.33 -0.98 8.70
C GLU A 198 20.83 -1.11 10.15
N PRO A 199 21.31 -2.30 10.59
CA PRO A 199 21.77 -2.48 11.97
C PRO A 199 23.06 -1.71 12.28
N ASP A 200 23.89 -1.43 11.28
CA ASP A 200 25.14 -0.69 11.47
C ASP A 200 24.88 0.81 11.41
N GLU A 201 24.94 1.49 12.56
CA GLU A 201 24.73 2.94 12.66
C GLU A 201 25.75 3.77 11.86
N SER A 202 26.90 3.19 11.47
CA SER A 202 27.90 3.87 10.65
C SER A 202 27.49 3.96 9.16
N ILE A 203 26.54 3.15 8.72
CA ILE A 203 26.07 3.12 7.33
C ILE A 203 24.94 4.13 7.16
N HIS A 204 25.16 5.10 6.28
CA HIS A 204 24.16 6.12 5.98
C HIS A 204 22.97 5.56 5.18
N MET A 205 21.75 5.90 5.61
CA MET A 205 20.52 5.61 4.90
C MET A 205 20.06 6.80 4.04
N THR A 206 19.55 6.52 2.84
CA THR A 206 19.16 7.57 1.88
C THR A 206 17.97 8.39 2.34
N GLN A 207 18.01 9.71 2.12
CA GLN A 207 16.89 10.62 2.35
C GLN A 207 16.13 10.81 1.03
N GLU A 208 15.20 9.89 0.73
CA GLU A 208 14.33 10.04 -0.44
C GLU A 208 13.14 10.96 -0.07
N VAL A 209 13.02 12.08 -0.78
CA VAL A 209 12.13 13.19 -0.42
C VAL A 209 10.76 13.00 -1.05
N VAL A 210 9.70 12.93 -0.23
CA VAL A 210 8.28 13.01 -0.66
C VAL A 210 7.48 13.89 0.33
N THR A 211 6.23 13.53 0.65
CA THR A 211 5.23 14.36 1.35
C THR A 211 5.74 14.77 2.73
N GLN A 212 5.73 16.08 3.00
CA GLN A 212 6.39 16.64 4.17
C GLN A 212 5.58 16.50 5.48
N TYR A 213 4.24 16.54 5.41
CA TYR A 213 3.37 16.69 6.58
C TYR A 213 3.49 15.56 7.63
N TYR A 214 3.90 14.37 7.19
CA TYR A 214 4.00 13.16 8.04
C TYR A 214 5.45 12.79 8.34
N ARG A 215 6.41 13.63 7.97
CA ARG A 215 7.84 13.35 8.11
C ARG A 215 8.29 13.56 9.55
N ALA A 216 9.08 12.61 10.06
CA ALA A 216 9.60 12.64 11.41
C ALA A 216 10.68 13.72 11.62
N PRO A 217 10.82 14.27 12.85
CA PRO A 217 11.78 15.32 13.18
C PRO A 217 13.21 14.96 12.78
N GLU A 218 13.64 13.74 13.05
CA GLU A 218 14.99 13.25 12.72
C GLU A 218 15.29 13.31 11.22
N ILE A 219 14.29 13.04 10.36
CA ILE A 219 14.46 13.14 8.90
C ILE A 219 14.50 14.61 8.46
N LEU A 220 13.69 15.48 9.07
CA LEU A 220 13.71 16.93 8.81
C LEU A 220 15.02 17.58 9.24
N MET A 221 15.59 17.10 10.34
CA MET A 221 16.86 17.55 10.90
C MET A 221 18.09 16.94 10.22
N GLY A 222 17.91 16.11 9.20
CA GLY A 222 19.02 15.58 8.39
C GLY A 222 19.74 14.38 8.99
N ALA A 223 19.10 13.60 9.89
CA ALA A 223 19.68 12.37 10.42
C ALA A 223 20.06 11.40 9.29
N LYS A 224 21.26 10.83 9.40
CA LYS A 224 21.81 9.90 8.41
C LYS A 224 21.46 8.44 8.69
N HIS A 225 21.03 8.15 9.92
CA HIS A 225 20.56 6.84 10.36
C HIS A 225 19.25 7.03 11.13
N TYR A 226 18.31 6.13 10.94
CA TYR A 226 16.97 6.20 11.53
C TYR A 226 16.35 4.80 11.61
N ASN A 227 15.43 4.62 12.56
CA ASN A 227 14.81 3.35 12.87
C ASN A 227 13.29 3.35 12.56
N SER A 228 12.60 2.28 12.97
CA SER A 228 11.13 2.15 12.87
C SER A 228 10.30 3.28 13.49
N GLY A 229 10.90 4.10 14.36
CA GLY A 229 10.29 5.29 14.93
C GLY A 229 9.75 6.25 13.86
N VAL A 230 10.39 6.36 12.69
CA VAL A 230 9.95 7.27 11.61
C VAL A 230 8.51 6.99 11.18
N ASP A 231 8.13 5.71 11.10
CA ASP A 231 6.76 5.31 10.74
C ASP A 231 5.79 5.60 11.88
N ILE A 232 6.21 5.42 13.15
CA ILE A 232 5.37 5.72 14.32
C ILE A 232 5.05 7.21 14.41
N TRP A 233 6.00 8.08 14.08
CA TRP A 233 5.74 9.51 14.00
C TRP A 233 4.64 9.82 12.98
N SER A 234 4.76 9.25 11.78
CA SER A 234 3.75 9.41 10.73
C SER A 234 2.37 8.93 11.20
N VAL A 235 2.32 7.81 11.94
CA VAL A 235 1.07 7.33 12.57
C VAL A 235 0.53 8.31 13.60
N GLY A 236 1.38 8.94 14.41
CA GLY A 236 0.96 10.00 15.33
C GLY A 236 0.28 11.16 14.58
N CYS A 237 0.89 11.65 13.50
CA CYS A 237 0.27 12.68 12.65
C CYS A 237 -1.09 12.24 12.09
N ILE A 238 -1.18 11.01 11.56
CA ILE A 238 -2.42 10.44 11.04
C ILE A 238 -3.48 10.28 12.13
N PHE A 239 -3.08 9.88 13.33
CA PHE A 239 -4.00 9.70 14.45
C PHE A 239 -4.61 11.05 14.88
N ALA A 240 -3.79 12.10 14.99
CA ALA A 240 -4.30 13.45 15.22
C ALA A 240 -5.24 13.92 14.09
N GLU A 241 -4.91 13.60 12.84
CA GLU A 241 -5.74 13.93 11.68
C GLU A 241 -7.06 13.15 11.64
N LEU A 242 -7.08 11.89 12.08
CA LEU A 242 -8.32 11.12 12.27
C LEU A 242 -9.22 11.74 13.34
N LEU A 243 -8.62 12.25 14.43
CA LEU A 243 -9.37 12.91 15.51
C LEU A 243 -9.91 14.28 15.11
N GLY A 244 -9.10 15.10 14.41
CA GLY A 244 -9.41 16.49 14.09
C GLY A 244 -9.88 16.78 12.66
N ARG A 245 -9.85 15.77 11.79
CA ARG A 245 -10.14 15.86 10.33
C ARG A 245 -9.34 16.92 9.58
N ARG A 246 -8.17 17.29 10.11
CA ARG A 246 -7.25 18.26 9.53
C ARG A 246 -5.82 17.79 9.73
N ILE A 247 -4.97 18.08 8.74
CA ILE A 247 -3.53 17.79 8.82
C ILE A 247 -2.97 18.47 10.07
N LEU A 248 -2.27 17.71 10.91
CA LEU A 248 -1.74 18.23 12.18
C LEU A 248 -0.68 19.32 11.96
N PHE A 249 0.26 19.06 11.05
CA PHE A 249 1.37 19.97 10.72
C PHE A 249 1.31 20.34 9.23
N GLN A 250 0.52 21.36 8.90
CA GLN A 250 0.35 21.81 7.51
C GLN A 250 1.39 22.88 7.16
N ALA A 251 2.64 22.46 6.88
CA ALA A 251 3.73 23.38 6.53
C ALA A 251 4.07 23.41 5.03
N GLN A 252 4.49 24.57 4.55
CA GLN A 252 4.91 24.81 3.16
C GLN A 252 6.39 24.51 2.92
N SER A 253 7.20 24.37 3.98
CA SER A 253 8.63 24.06 3.88
C SER A 253 9.12 23.19 5.03
N PRO A 254 10.23 22.44 4.87
CA PRO A 254 10.75 21.57 5.94
C PRO A 254 11.11 22.35 7.21
N ILE A 255 11.55 23.60 7.05
CA ILE A 255 11.84 24.50 8.16
C ILE A 255 10.56 24.84 8.91
N GLN A 256 9.51 25.27 8.20
CA GLN A 256 8.21 25.54 8.82
C GLN A 256 7.62 24.28 9.47
N GLN A 257 7.82 23.10 8.89
CA GLN A 257 7.39 21.84 9.49
C GLN A 257 8.06 21.65 10.87
N LEU A 258 9.36 21.91 10.95
CA LEU A 258 10.12 21.81 12.19
C LEU A 258 9.67 22.85 13.23
N ASP A 259 9.33 24.07 12.78
CA ASP A 259 8.78 25.12 13.64
C ASP A 259 7.43 24.69 14.24
N LEU A 260 6.49 24.18 13.42
CA LEU A 260 5.19 23.69 13.89
C LEU A 260 5.32 22.53 14.89
N ILE A 261 6.28 21.63 14.65
CA ILE A 261 6.58 20.53 15.56
C ILE A 261 7.08 21.08 16.91
N THR A 262 8.01 22.04 16.86
CA THR A 262 8.58 22.68 18.05
C THR A 262 7.53 23.50 18.81
N ASP A 263 6.57 24.12 18.12
CA ASP A 263 5.47 24.85 18.76
C ASP A 263 4.55 23.93 19.56
N LEU A 264 4.34 22.68 19.10
CA LEU A 264 3.52 21.71 19.80
C LEU A 264 4.30 21.00 20.93
N LEU A 265 5.49 20.49 20.63
CA LEU A 265 6.26 19.63 21.54
C LEU A 265 7.19 20.40 22.47
N GLY A 266 7.40 21.70 22.23
CA GLY A 266 8.39 22.51 22.92
C GLY A 266 9.78 22.39 22.28
N THR A 267 10.72 23.20 22.77
CA THR A 267 12.12 23.16 22.30
C THR A 267 12.80 21.86 22.76
N PRO A 268 13.27 20.99 21.86
CA PRO A 268 13.97 19.77 22.24
C PRO A 268 15.30 20.09 22.92
N ASN A 269 15.74 19.21 23.82
CA ASN A 269 17.08 19.32 24.40
C ASN A 269 18.15 18.78 23.43
N LEU A 270 19.43 18.93 23.79
CA LEU A 270 20.54 18.48 22.94
C LEU A 270 20.60 16.96 22.75
N GLU A 271 20.14 16.18 23.73
CA GLU A 271 20.09 14.71 23.64
C GLU A 271 19.06 14.28 22.59
N ASP A 272 17.88 14.91 22.58
CA ASP A 272 16.82 14.65 21.61
C ASP A 272 17.21 15.07 20.17
N MET A 273 18.22 15.95 20.02
CA MET A 273 18.78 16.41 18.74
C MET A 273 20.14 15.79 18.41
N ARG A 274 20.55 14.70 19.07
CA ARG A 274 21.89 14.12 18.90
C ARG A 274 22.24 13.73 17.46
N THR A 275 21.24 13.31 16.67
CA THR A 275 21.42 12.90 15.26
C THR A 275 21.19 14.04 14.26
N ALA A 276 20.82 15.24 14.72
CA ALA A 276 20.55 16.39 13.87
C ALA A 276 21.83 16.95 13.23
N CYS A 277 21.70 17.50 12.03
CA CYS A 277 22.77 18.28 11.41
C CYS A 277 22.93 19.65 12.10
N GLU A 278 24.10 20.27 11.94
CA GLU A 278 24.42 21.55 12.59
C GLU A 278 23.48 22.69 12.16
N GLY A 279 23.04 22.70 10.90
CA GLY A 279 22.06 23.68 10.41
C GLY A 279 20.71 23.60 11.14
N ALA A 280 20.20 22.37 11.33
CA ALA A 280 18.94 22.15 12.03
C ALA A 280 19.04 22.48 13.53
N LYS A 281 20.14 22.10 14.20
CA LYS A 281 20.40 22.47 15.61
C LYS A 281 20.44 23.99 15.78
N THR A 282 21.19 24.67 14.92
CA THR A 282 21.34 26.13 14.95
C THR A 282 19.99 26.82 14.76
N HIS A 283 19.18 26.36 13.80
CA HIS A 283 17.84 26.89 13.56
C HIS A 283 16.94 26.80 14.80
N ILE A 284 16.86 25.62 15.43
CA ILE A 284 16.02 25.39 16.62
C ILE A 284 16.49 26.24 17.80
N LEU A 285 17.80 26.24 18.06
CA LEU A 285 18.38 26.93 19.22
C LEU A 285 18.43 28.45 19.08
N ARG A 286 18.23 28.98 17.86
CA ARG A 286 18.11 30.43 17.64
C ARG A 286 16.86 31.03 18.28
N THR A 287 15.80 30.22 18.42
CA THR A 287 14.54 30.68 19.03
C THR A 287 14.59 30.52 20.55
N ALA A 288 13.92 31.41 21.28
CA ALA A 288 13.76 31.28 22.73
C ALA A 288 13.11 29.95 23.09
N HIS A 289 13.50 29.38 24.24
CA HIS A 289 12.96 28.12 24.73
C HIS A 289 11.43 28.18 24.84
N LYS A 290 10.74 27.22 24.22
CA LYS A 290 9.28 27.07 24.23
C LYS A 290 8.88 25.88 25.09
N PRO A 291 7.95 26.04 26.05
CA PRO A 291 7.37 24.89 26.75
C PRO A 291 6.45 24.08 25.83
N PRO A 292 6.24 22.77 26.09
CA PRO A 292 5.31 21.95 25.31
C PRO A 292 3.86 22.45 25.41
N SER A 293 3.13 22.46 24.30
CA SER A 293 1.74 22.88 24.19
C SER A 293 0.79 21.69 23.97
N LEU A 294 1.01 20.59 24.71
CA LEU A 294 0.27 19.33 24.52
C LEU A 294 -1.24 19.46 24.81
N ALA A 295 -1.65 20.47 25.59
CA ALA A 295 -3.06 20.78 25.84
C ALA A 295 -3.84 21.04 24.54
N ALA A 296 -3.18 21.54 23.49
CA ALA A 296 -3.79 21.73 22.16
C ALA A 296 -4.34 20.43 21.56
N LEU A 297 -3.79 19.27 21.92
CA LEU A 297 -4.26 17.97 21.42
C LEU A 297 -5.68 17.62 21.92
N TYR A 298 -6.06 18.08 23.12
CA TYR A 298 -7.43 17.89 23.64
C TYR A 298 -8.47 18.71 22.85
N THR A 299 -8.03 19.73 22.12
CA THR A 299 -8.90 20.59 21.31
C THR A 299 -9.13 20.07 19.89
N LEU A 300 -8.52 18.94 19.52
CA LEU A 300 -8.67 18.36 18.18
C LEU A 300 -10.12 18.01 17.90
N SER A 301 -10.81 17.37 18.84
CA SER A 301 -12.25 17.10 18.80
C SER A 301 -12.76 16.59 20.16
N SER A 302 -14.07 16.45 20.30
CA SER A 302 -14.69 15.80 21.46
C SER A 302 -14.31 14.32 21.63
N GLN A 303 -13.71 13.69 20.60
CA GLN A 303 -13.24 12.31 20.65
C GLN A 303 -11.80 12.17 21.19
N ALA A 304 -11.10 13.28 21.41
CA ALA A 304 -9.75 13.31 21.97
C ALA A 304 -9.78 13.02 23.49
N SER A 305 -10.07 11.77 23.85
CA SER A 305 -10.06 11.30 25.24
C SER A 305 -8.65 11.36 25.84
N HIS A 306 -8.56 11.22 27.16
CA HIS A 306 -7.27 11.20 27.85
C HIS A 306 -6.36 10.08 27.33
N GLU A 307 -6.91 8.89 27.08
CA GLU A 307 -6.17 7.75 26.53
C GLU A 307 -5.74 7.99 25.07
N ALA A 308 -6.57 8.68 24.28
CA ALA A 308 -6.24 9.06 22.91
C ALA A 308 -5.05 10.02 22.88
N VAL A 309 -5.12 11.09 23.67
CA VAL A 309 -4.05 12.09 23.77
C VAL A 309 -2.79 11.49 24.38
N HIS A 310 -2.91 10.63 25.40
CA HIS A 310 -1.77 9.94 25.99
C HIS A 310 -1.03 9.07 24.96
N LEU A 311 -1.75 8.24 24.18
CA LEU A 311 -1.13 7.45 23.11
C LEU A 311 -0.51 8.34 22.03
N LEU A 312 -1.17 9.42 21.67
CA LEU A 312 -0.68 10.39 20.68
C LEU A 312 0.64 11.04 21.14
N CYS A 313 0.74 11.45 22.41
CA CYS A 313 1.97 11.99 23.01
C CYS A 313 3.11 10.95 23.05
N ARG A 314 2.78 9.66 23.19
CA ARG A 314 3.78 8.57 23.13
C ARG A 314 4.30 8.31 21.72
N MET A 315 3.55 8.69 20.68
CA MET A 315 3.96 8.63 19.27
C MET A 315 4.69 9.90 18.81
N LEU A 316 4.26 11.08 19.27
CA LEU A 316 4.83 12.37 18.91
C LEU A 316 5.95 12.78 19.88
N VAL A 317 7.10 12.10 19.74
CA VAL A 317 8.31 12.33 20.54
C VAL A 317 9.47 12.68 19.61
N PHE A 318 10.28 13.69 19.96
CA PHE A 318 11.45 14.11 19.17
C PHE A 318 12.46 12.98 19.01
N ASP A 319 12.96 12.44 20.13
CA ASP A 319 13.91 11.33 20.11
C ASP A 319 13.22 10.05 19.58
N PRO A 320 13.66 9.50 18.43
CA PRO A 320 13.06 8.31 17.86
C PRO A 320 13.17 7.07 18.77
N ASP A 321 14.16 7.00 19.66
CA ASP A 321 14.33 5.85 20.56
C ASP A 321 13.40 5.88 21.77
N LYS A 322 12.96 7.09 22.16
CA LYS A 322 11.96 7.29 23.22
C LYS A 322 10.53 7.11 22.70
N ARG A 323 10.36 7.04 21.37
CA ARG A 323 9.05 6.88 20.71
C ARG A 323 8.51 5.46 20.93
N ILE A 324 7.21 5.36 21.21
CA ILE A 324 6.57 4.05 21.44
C ILE A 324 6.71 3.14 20.22
N LYS A 325 7.02 1.84 20.41
CA LYS A 325 7.07 0.90 19.29
C LYS A 325 5.66 0.47 18.89
N ALA A 326 5.48 -0.01 17.65
CA ALA A 326 4.18 -0.49 17.17
C ALA A 326 3.58 -1.57 18.09
N ALA A 327 4.41 -2.50 18.58
CA ALA A 327 3.97 -3.55 19.51
C ALA A 327 3.47 -2.99 20.85
N ASP A 328 4.17 -2.02 21.42
CA ASP A 328 3.79 -1.40 22.70
C ASP A 328 2.55 -0.49 22.52
N ALA A 329 2.46 0.20 21.38
CA ALA A 329 1.30 0.99 21.02
C ALA A 329 0.06 0.10 20.88
N LEU A 330 0.20 -1.07 20.25
CA LEU A 330 -0.87 -2.06 20.15
C LEU A 330 -1.35 -2.54 21.52
N ALA A 331 -0.50 -2.59 22.55
CA ALA A 331 -0.89 -2.95 23.91
C ALA A 331 -1.53 -1.80 24.72
N HIS A 332 -1.62 -0.60 24.14
CA HIS A 332 -2.17 0.56 24.83
C HIS A 332 -3.70 0.46 25.01
N PRO A 333 -4.27 0.82 26.20
CA PRO A 333 -5.70 0.66 26.50
C PRO A 333 -6.66 1.32 25.49
N TYR A 334 -6.25 2.44 24.89
CA TYR A 334 -7.02 3.12 23.83
C TYR A 334 -7.43 2.19 22.67
N LEU A 335 -6.62 1.16 22.38
CA LEU A 335 -6.83 0.25 21.26
C LEU A 335 -7.61 -1.03 21.62
N ASP A 336 -7.99 -1.23 22.88
CA ASP A 336 -8.65 -2.48 23.30
C ASP A 336 -9.98 -2.71 22.57
N GLU A 337 -10.82 -1.68 22.49
CA GLU A 337 -12.08 -1.74 21.75
C GLU A 337 -11.86 -1.90 20.24
N GLY A 338 -10.85 -1.22 19.68
CA GLY A 338 -10.49 -1.34 18.27
C GLY A 338 -10.04 -2.76 17.91
N ARG A 339 -9.19 -3.36 18.74
CA ARG A 339 -8.74 -4.76 18.64
C ARG A 339 -9.91 -5.72 18.71
N LEU A 340 -10.76 -5.57 19.74
CA LEU A 340 -11.93 -6.43 19.94
C LEU A 340 -12.87 -6.37 18.74
N ARG A 341 -13.18 -5.17 18.25
CA ARG A 341 -14.07 -4.98 17.11
C ARG A 341 -13.52 -5.59 15.83
N TYR A 342 -12.23 -5.34 15.55
CA TYR A 342 -11.57 -5.92 14.38
C TYR A 342 -11.64 -7.46 14.38
N HIS A 343 -11.31 -8.09 15.50
CA HIS A 343 -11.33 -9.55 15.61
C HIS A 343 -12.73 -10.14 15.74
N SER A 344 -13.73 -9.35 16.13
CA SER A 344 -15.13 -9.78 16.28
C SER A 344 -15.96 -9.72 15.00
N CYS A 345 -15.54 -9.01 13.95
CA CYS A 345 -16.29 -9.02 12.68
C CYS A 345 -15.51 -8.72 11.40
N MET A 346 -14.24 -8.29 11.44
CA MET A 346 -13.54 -7.75 10.25
C MET A 346 -12.39 -8.63 9.75
N CYS A 347 -11.65 -9.26 10.66
CA CYS A 347 -10.46 -10.04 10.31
C CYS A 347 -10.80 -11.37 9.61
N HIS A 348 -9.83 -11.93 8.87
CA HIS A 348 -9.94 -13.27 8.30
C HIS A 348 -9.41 -14.36 9.24
N CYS A 349 -8.62 -13.99 10.25
CA CYS A 349 -7.99 -14.94 11.19
C CYS A 349 -8.95 -15.50 12.25
N CYS A 350 -10.11 -14.86 12.47
CA CYS A 350 -11.17 -15.35 13.36
C CYS A 350 -12.40 -15.73 12.52
N HIS A 351 -13.08 -16.82 12.87
CA HIS A 351 -14.20 -17.34 12.07
C HIS A 351 -15.32 -17.88 12.94
N ASN A 352 -16.54 -17.90 12.40
CA ASN A 352 -17.70 -18.45 13.09
C ASN A 352 -17.77 -19.96 12.88
N THR A 353 -18.02 -20.70 13.96
CA THR A 353 -18.31 -22.14 13.96
C THR A 353 -19.68 -22.38 14.60
N SER A 354 -20.18 -23.62 14.55
CA SER A 354 -21.42 -24.01 15.24
C SER A 354 -21.37 -23.79 16.76
N ALA A 355 -20.18 -23.76 17.35
CA ALA A 355 -19.95 -23.51 18.77
C ALA A 355 -19.72 -22.02 19.11
N GLY A 356 -19.83 -21.11 18.13
CA GLY A 356 -19.55 -19.68 18.29
C GLY A 356 -18.32 -19.21 17.52
N ARG A 357 -17.92 -17.96 17.75
CA ARG A 357 -16.76 -17.34 17.08
C ARG A 357 -15.45 -17.88 17.67
N GLN A 358 -14.63 -18.49 16.84
CA GLN A 358 -13.28 -18.91 17.19
C GLN A 358 -12.29 -17.79 16.90
N TYR A 359 -11.54 -17.41 17.93
CA TYR A 359 -10.53 -16.36 17.87
C TYR A 359 -9.16 -16.97 17.61
N THR A 360 -8.34 -16.28 16.80
CA THR A 360 -6.92 -16.65 16.62
C THR A 360 -6.17 -16.59 17.95
N SER A 361 -5.15 -17.44 18.11
CA SER A 361 -4.25 -17.41 19.27
C SER A 361 -3.31 -16.21 19.26
N ASP A 362 -3.01 -15.67 18.08
CA ASP A 362 -2.19 -14.48 17.91
C ASP A 362 -2.97 -13.44 17.09
N PHE A 363 -3.41 -12.38 17.78
CA PHE A 363 -4.14 -11.27 17.18
C PHE A 363 -3.27 -10.40 16.28
N GLU A 364 -1.95 -10.38 16.49
CA GLU A 364 -1.03 -9.38 15.95
C GLU A 364 0.28 -10.05 15.51
N PRO A 365 0.23 -10.89 14.46
CA PRO A 365 1.35 -11.71 14.06
C PRO A 365 2.52 -10.89 13.54
N VAL A 366 3.71 -11.46 13.72
CA VAL A 366 4.97 -10.96 13.16
C VAL A 366 5.28 -11.64 11.82
N CYS A 367 6.16 -11.03 11.04
CA CYS A 367 6.76 -11.67 9.88
C CYS A 367 8.00 -12.45 10.33
N HIS A 368 7.92 -13.78 10.31
CA HIS A 368 9.02 -14.64 10.79
C HIS A 368 10.25 -14.64 9.89
N GLN A 369 10.09 -14.24 8.62
CA GLN A 369 11.19 -14.15 7.67
C GLN A 369 11.53 -12.69 7.43
N PRO A 370 12.74 -12.24 7.80
CA PRO A 370 13.22 -10.92 7.40
C PRO A 370 13.18 -10.78 5.88
N PHE A 371 12.75 -9.62 5.39
CA PHE A 371 12.81 -9.35 3.96
C PHE A 371 14.28 -9.11 3.58
N SER A 372 14.75 -9.67 2.47
CA SER A 372 16.14 -9.53 1.99
C SER A 372 16.21 -8.55 0.82
N TYR A 373 17.19 -7.63 0.84
CA TYR A 373 17.44 -6.67 -0.25
C TYR A 373 18.55 -7.09 -1.22
N GLY A 374 19.20 -8.26 -1.04
CA GLY A 374 20.29 -8.69 -1.91
C GLY A 374 19.90 -8.84 -3.40
N PHE A 375 18.60 -8.81 -3.72
CA PHE A 375 18.15 -8.74 -5.10
C PHE A 375 18.51 -7.41 -5.80
N GLU A 376 18.75 -6.33 -5.05
CA GLU A 376 19.13 -5.01 -5.57
C GLU A 376 20.61 -4.92 -5.98
N ASP A 377 21.50 -5.70 -5.36
CA ASP A 377 22.96 -5.61 -5.55
C ASP A 377 23.37 -5.85 -7.01
N GLY A 378 22.64 -6.71 -7.71
CA GLY A 378 22.87 -6.99 -9.14
C GLY A 378 22.09 -6.10 -10.10
N LEU A 379 21.48 -5.00 -9.65
CA LEU A 379 20.76 -4.05 -10.50
C LEU A 379 21.67 -2.88 -10.87
N THR A 380 22.58 -3.15 -11.81
CA THR A 380 23.63 -2.20 -12.24
C THR A 380 23.24 -1.38 -13.47
N SER A 381 22.25 -1.82 -14.25
CA SER A 381 21.76 -1.12 -15.44
C SER A 381 20.25 -1.31 -15.61
N VAL A 382 19.62 -0.44 -16.38
CA VAL A 382 18.19 -0.58 -16.76
C VAL A 382 17.96 -1.90 -17.50
N HIS A 383 18.89 -2.31 -18.35
CA HIS A 383 18.83 -3.58 -19.08
C HIS A 383 18.78 -4.78 -18.14
N HIS A 384 19.74 -4.88 -17.21
CA HIS A 384 19.77 -5.96 -16.21
C HIS A 384 18.51 -5.96 -15.34
N CYS A 385 17.99 -4.77 -15.01
CA CYS A 385 16.76 -4.70 -14.24
C CYS A 385 15.55 -5.21 -15.05
N ARG A 386 15.46 -4.89 -16.34
CA ARG A 386 14.43 -5.43 -17.25
C ARG A 386 14.45 -6.95 -17.29
N GLU A 387 15.63 -7.54 -17.48
CA GLU A 387 15.80 -9.00 -17.50
C GLU A 387 15.39 -9.65 -16.18
N LYS A 388 15.87 -9.12 -15.05
CA LYS A 388 15.53 -9.67 -13.73
C LYS A 388 14.05 -9.53 -13.41
N LEU A 389 13.44 -8.39 -13.73
CA LEU A 389 12.02 -8.15 -13.50
C LEU A 389 11.17 -9.08 -14.38
N HIS A 390 11.51 -9.21 -15.66
CA HIS A 390 10.82 -10.10 -16.61
C HIS A 390 10.88 -11.56 -16.14
N LYS A 391 12.08 -12.05 -15.82
CA LYS A 391 12.29 -13.39 -15.27
C LYS A 391 11.51 -13.61 -13.97
N PHE A 392 11.57 -12.66 -13.05
CA PHE A 392 10.83 -12.74 -11.79
C PHE A 392 9.33 -12.90 -12.00
N ILE A 393 8.74 -12.16 -12.94
CA ILE A 393 7.29 -12.27 -13.23
C ILE A 393 6.97 -13.64 -13.82
N LEU A 394 7.75 -14.13 -14.78
CA LEU A 394 7.56 -15.47 -15.35
C LEU A 394 7.65 -16.59 -14.30
N GLU A 395 8.58 -16.47 -13.34
CA GLU A 395 8.70 -17.41 -12.22
C GLU A 395 7.48 -17.40 -11.30
N GLN A 396 6.84 -16.23 -11.08
CA GLN A 396 5.61 -16.18 -10.29
C GLN A 396 4.42 -16.89 -10.97
N GLN A 397 4.42 -16.97 -12.30
CA GLN A 397 3.32 -17.55 -13.09
C GLN A 397 3.33 -19.07 -13.16
N GLN A 398 4.45 -19.73 -12.86
CA GLN A 398 4.57 -21.19 -12.86
C GLN A 398 3.74 -21.90 -11.75
N LYS A 399 2.97 -21.14 -10.98
CA LYS A 399 2.13 -21.61 -9.87
C LYS A 399 0.71 -21.98 -10.34
N ASN A 400 0.52 -23.10 -11.04
CA ASN A 400 -0.77 -23.80 -11.33
C ASN A 400 -2.02 -22.95 -11.71
N LYS A 401 -1.87 -21.68 -12.09
CA LYS A 401 -2.95 -20.78 -12.48
C LYS A 401 -2.79 -20.42 -13.94
N VAL A 402 -3.90 -20.26 -14.65
CA VAL A 402 -3.87 -19.74 -16.02
C VAL A 402 -3.37 -18.29 -15.99
N PRO A 403 -2.32 -17.95 -16.75
CA PRO A 403 -1.80 -16.59 -16.81
C PRO A 403 -2.84 -15.63 -17.36
N LEU A 404 -2.80 -14.39 -16.86
CA LEU A 404 -3.64 -13.30 -17.35
C LEU A 404 -2.83 -12.34 -18.22
N CYS A 405 -3.47 -11.88 -19.30
CA CYS A 405 -2.97 -10.88 -20.22
C CYS A 405 -3.96 -9.71 -20.33
N LEU A 406 -3.48 -8.59 -20.84
CA LEU A 406 -4.34 -7.48 -21.25
C LEU A 406 -5.01 -7.82 -22.58
N ASN A 407 -6.28 -7.45 -22.74
CA ASN A 407 -6.99 -7.52 -24.01
C ASN A 407 -6.86 -6.19 -24.76
N PRO A 408 -5.91 -6.04 -25.72
CA PRO A 408 -5.68 -4.77 -26.41
C PRO A 408 -6.86 -4.31 -27.27
N ASN A 409 -7.75 -5.25 -27.65
CA ASN A 409 -8.91 -4.96 -28.47
C ASN A 409 -10.08 -4.36 -27.66
N SER A 410 -10.04 -4.45 -26.32
CA SER A 410 -11.10 -3.93 -25.46
C SER A 410 -11.13 -2.40 -25.44
N MET A 411 -12.33 -1.82 -25.58
CA MET A 411 -12.52 -0.37 -25.41
C MET A 411 -12.15 0.09 -24.00
N SER A 412 -12.45 -0.72 -22.98
CA SER A 412 -12.05 -0.45 -21.59
C SER A 412 -10.53 -0.42 -21.45
N PHE A 413 -9.82 -1.32 -22.16
CA PHE A 413 -8.36 -1.29 -22.17
C PHE A 413 -7.81 -0.03 -22.83
N LYS A 414 -8.38 0.41 -23.96
CA LYS A 414 -7.95 1.65 -24.63
C LYS A 414 -8.06 2.86 -23.70
N ASN A 415 -9.14 2.95 -22.92
CA ASN A 415 -9.34 4.00 -21.91
C ASN A 415 -8.36 3.86 -20.73
N PHE A 416 -8.09 2.63 -20.30
CA PHE A 416 -7.11 2.35 -19.25
C PHE A 416 -5.69 2.70 -19.68
N ALA A 417 -5.31 2.37 -20.92
CA ALA A 417 -3.99 2.63 -21.47
C ALA A 417 -3.73 4.13 -21.68
N SER A 418 -4.75 4.89 -22.09
CA SER A 418 -4.67 6.35 -22.28
C SER A 418 -4.75 7.16 -20.98
N SER A 419 -5.16 6.53 -19.88
CA SER A 419 -5.18 7.17 -18.56
C SER A 419 -3.74 7.52 -18.15
N GLN A 420 -3.46 8.80 -17.98
CA GLN A 420 -2.17 9.28 -17.50
C GLN A 420 -2.16 9.44 -15.97
N VAL A 421 -0.95 9.39 -15.41
CA VAL A 421 -0.69 9.78 -14.02
C VAL A 421 -0.98 11.28 -13.88
N ALA A 422 -1.47 11.73 -12.73
CA ALA A 422 -1.54 13.16 -12.43
C ALA A 422 -0.15 13.81 -12.65
N GLN A 423 -0.13 15.01 -13.21
CA GLN A 423 1.11 15.73 -13.55
C GLN A 423 2.01 15.89 -12.30
N PRO A 424 3.35 15.80 -12.43
CA PRO A 424 4.31 16.00 -11.34
C PRO A 424 4.24 17.35 -10.61
N SER A 425 3.41 18.29 -11.10
CA SER A 425 3.19 19.63 -10.52
C SER A 425 2.54 19.63 -9.13
N GLU A 426 2.23 18.47 -8.56
CA GLU A 426 1.75 18.31 -7.17
C GLU A 426 2.82 17.72 -6.23
N LEU A 427 4.06 17.55 -6.68
CA LEU A 427 5.18 17.21 -5.80
C LEU A 427 5.72 18.50 -5.15
N PRO A 428 5.79 18.58 -3.81
CA PRO A 428 6.46 19.71 -3.16
C PRO A 428 7.93 19.76 -3.60
N PRO A 429 8.52 20.96 -3.73
CA PRO A 429 9.89 21.13 -4.20
C PRO A 429 10.89 20.35 -3.32
N SER A 430 11.90 19.78 -3.98
CA SER A 430 13.01 19.05 -3.35
C SER A 430 13.82 19.97 -2.41
N PRO A 431 14.10 19.57 -1.16
CA PRO A 431 15.00 20.29 -0.27
C PRO A 431 16.44 19.91 -0.59
N HIS A 432 16.98 20.51 -1.64
CA HIS A 432 18.41 20.77 -1.71
C HIS A 432 18.62 22.27 -1.62
N VAL A 433 18.39 22.86 -0.44
CA VAL A 433 19.14 24.04 0.01
C VAL A 433 19.08 24.08 1.55
N TRP A 434 19.94 23.30 2.21
CA TRP A 434 20.53 23.75 3.47
C TRP A 434 21.92 24.25 3.07
N GLU A 435 21.98 25.46 2.51
CA GLU A 435 23.21 26.26 2.47
C GLU A 435 23.15 27.29 3.59
#